data_AF-A0A9E3SJT2-F1
#
_entry.id   AF-A0A9E3SJT2-F1
#
_cell.length_a   1.000
_cell.length_b   1.000
_cell.length_c   1.000
_cell.angle_alpha   90.00
_cell.angle_beta   90.00
_cell.angle_gamma   90.00
#
_symmetry.space_group_name_H-M   'P 1'
#
loop_
_entity.id
_entity.type
_entity.pdbx_description
1 polymer ?
#
loop_
_entity_poly.entity_id
_entity_poly.type
_entity_poly.pdbx_seq_one_letter_code
_entity_poly.pdbx_strand_id
1 'polypeptide(L)'
;MKVINRSRVIRPSSRGENSESYKIDTKKVTAEDTLIVNISHEATAFQKSFKFNGKDLANKNSIHFKAVEEGSQTKIEWSGAKPI
;
A
#
# COMPACT_ATOMS: atom_id res chain seq x y z
N MET A 1 2.51 -20.22 -6.93
CA MET A 1 1.61 -19.43 -6.03
C MET A 1 2.14 -19.31 -4.60
N LYS A 2 2.40 -18.10 -4.12
CA LYS A 2 2.70 -17.78 -2.70
C LYS A 2 1.98 -16.51 -2.23
N VAL A 3 1.82 -16.37 -0.92
CA VAL A 3 1.34 -15.11 -0.29
C VAL A 3 2.55 -14.27 0.12
N ILE A 4 2.64 -13.06 -0.41
CA ILE A 4 3.68 -12.08 -0.11
C ILE A 4 3.07 -11.03 0.82
N ASN A 5 3.72 -10.77 1.95
CA ASN A 5 3.31 -9.74 2.89
C ASN A 5 4.23 -8.52 2.81
N ARG A 6 3.65 -7.33 2.74
CA ARG A 6 4.37 -6.05 2.83
C ARG A 6 3.70 -5.16 3.86
N SER A 7 4.49 -4.47 4.67
CA SER A 7 3.97 -3.53 5.66
C SER A 7 4.46 -2.12 5.37
N ARG A 8 3.58 -1.14 5.57
CA ARG A 8 3.90 0.29 5.53
C ARG A 8 3.27 1.02 6.70
N VAL A 9 4.04 1.95 7.25
CA VAL A 9 3.55 2.89 8.24
C VAL A 9 3.38 4.24 7.54
N ILE A 10 2.21 4.84 7.67
CA ILE A 10 1.95 6.23 7.30
C ILE A 10 2.68 7.07 8.35
N ARG A 11 3.69 7.82 7.90
CA ARG A 11 4.55 8.66 8.75
C ARG A 11 4.57 10.10 8.25
N PRO A 12 3.54 10.90 8.56
CA PRO A 12 3.52 12.31 8.16
C PRO A 12 4.68 13.08 8.79
N SER A 13 5.09 12.75 10.03
CA SER A 13 6.11 13.50 10.78
C SER A 13 7.49 13.55 10.12
N SER A 14 7.83 12.52 9.34
CA SER A 14 9.14 12.38 8.69
C SER A 14 9.07 12.56 7.18
N ARG A 15 7.93 12.99 6.62
CA ARG A 15 7.76 13.16 5.18
C ARG A 15 8.04 14.60 4.76
N GLY A 16 8.79 14.76 3.67
CA GLY A 16 8.89 16.06 3.02
C GLY A 16 7.55 16.47 2.40
N GLU A 17 7.29 17.78 2.36
CA GLU A 17 6.01 18.36 1.95
C GLU A 17 5.51 17.87 0.57
N ASN A 18 6.43 17.57 -0.36
CA ASN A 18 6.10 17.09 -1.70
C ASN A 18 5.91 15.56 -1.81
N SER A 19 6.11 14.82 -0.71
CA SER A 19 5.96 13.36 -0.70
C SER A 19 4.52 12.98 -0.40
N GLU A 20 3.70 12.90 -1.45
CA GLU A 20 2.27 12.58 -1.28
C GLU A 20 1.96 11.07 -1.28
N SER A 21 2.83 10.23 -1.87
CA SER A 21 2.52 8.80 -2.07
C SER A 21 3.51 7.83 -1.41
N TYR A 22 3.02 6.69 -0.97
CA TYR A 22 3.76 5.59 -0.35
C TYR A 22 3.93 4.46 -1.36
N LYS A 23 5.19 4.12 -1.66
CA LYS A 23 5.55 3.05 -2.59
C LYS A 23 5.47 1.67 -1.92
N ILE A 24 4.92 0.69 -2.63
CA ILE A 24 5.02 -0.75 -2.34
C ILE A 24 5.82 -1.41 -3.45
N ASP A 25 6.90 -2.11 -3.11
CA ASP A 25 7.70 -2.85 -4.08
C ASP A 25 6.98 -4.14 -4.50
N THR A 26 6.82 -4.32 -5.81
CA THR A 26 6.16 -5.48 -6.43
C THR A 26 7.07 -6.24 -7.39
N LYS A 27 8.37 -5.93 -7.46
CA LYS A 27 9.32 -6.53 -8.44
C LYS A 27 9.41 -8.05 -8.40
N LYS A 28 9.12 -8.66 -7.25
CA LYS A 28 9.19 -10.12 -7.01
C LYS A 28 7.80 -10.79 -6.96
N VAL A 29 6.74 -10.04 -7.25
CA VAL A 29 5.37 -10.56 -7.30
C VAL A 29 5.14 -11.11 -8.70
N THR A 30 4.75 -12.38 -8.78
CA THR A 30 4.41 -13.03 -10.07
C THR A 30 2.89 -13.08 -10.26
N ALA A 31 2.44 -13.45 -11.46
CA ALA A 31 1.01 -13.50 -11.80
C ALA A 31 0.20 -14.51 -10.96
N GLU A 32 0.88 -15.51 -10.38
CA GLU A 32 0.24 -16.52 -9.53
C GLU A 32 0.24 -16.16 -8.04
N ASP A 33 0.89 -15.06 -7.66
CA ASP A 33 1.05 -14.70 -6.27
C ASP A 33 -0.15 -13.91 -5.75
N THR A 34 -0.26 -13.81 -4.44
CA THR A 34 -1.14 -12.85 -3.76
C THR A 34 -0.26 -11.91 -2.96
N LEU A 35 -0.48 -10.61 -3.11
CA LEU A 35 0.16 -9.60 -2.26
C LEU A 35 -0.84 -9.14 -1.19
N ILE A 36 -0.42 -9.17 0.06
CA ILE A 36 -1.14 -8.53 1.18
C ILE A 36 -0.30 -7.34 1.64
N VAL A 37 -0.90 -6.15 1.61
CA VAL A 37 -0.30 -4.92 2.12
C VAL A 37 -0.97 -4.52 3.42
N ASN A 38 -0.21 -4.52 4.51
CA ASN A 38 -0.63 -4.06 5.82
C ASN A 38 -0.21 -2.61 6.00
N ILE A 39 -1.15 -1.72 6.25
CA ILE A 39 -0.91 -0.29 6.45
C ILE A 39 -1.30 0.06 7.88
N SER A 40 -0.40 0.71 8.60
CA SER A 40 -0.68 1.33 9.90
C SER A 40 -0.35 2.83 9.87
N HIS A 41 -0.78 3.56 10.89
CA HIS A 41 -0.45 4.97 11.07
C HIS A 41 0.44 5.16 12.31
N GLU A 42 1.39 6.10 12.27
CA GLU A 42 2.32 6.30 13.40
C GLU A 42 1.69 6.98 14.62
N ALA A 43 0.68 7.82 14.40
CA ALA A 43 0.05 8.63 15.44
C ALA A 43 -1.39 8.24 15.78
N THR A 44 -2.00 7.31 15.03
CA THR A 44 -3.41 6.93 15.21
C THR A 44 -3.54 5.41 15.26
N ALA A 45 -4.67 4.93 15.77
CA ALA A 45 -4.99 3.50 15.81
C ALA A 45 -5.35 2.90 14.43
N PHE A 46 -5.20 3.67 13.34
CA PHE A 46 -5.53 3.19 12.01
C PHE A 46 -4.64 1.99 11.62
N GLN A 47 -5.29 0.88 11.28
CA GLN A 47 -4.66 -0.30 10.74
C GLN A 47 -5.59 -0.97 9.72
N LYS A 48 -5.08 -1.27 8.53
CA LYS A 48 -5.87 -1.92 7.47
C LYS A 48 -5.01 -2.79 6.57
N SER A 49 -5.57 -3.92 6.14
CA SER A 49 -4.93 -4.85 5.22
C SER A 49 -5.63 -4.83 3.86
N PHE A 50 -4.85 -4.84 2.79
CA PHE A 50 -5.33 -4.80 1.40
C PHE A 50 -4.76 -5.98 0.63
N LYS A 51 -5.62 -6.76 -0.02
CA LYS A 51 -5.23 -7.92 -0.82
C LYS A 51 -5.21 -7.55 -2.29
N PHE A 52 -4.21 -8.04 -3.02
CA PHE A 52 -4.06 -7.82 -4.46
C PHE A 52 -3.82 -9.14 -5.16
N ASN A 53 -4.35 -9.24 -6.38
CA ASN A 53 -4.06 -10.34 -7.28
C ASN A 53 -2.70 -10.11 -7.94
N GLY A 54 -1.82 -11.12 -7.93
CA GLY A 54 -0.51 -11.06 -8.57
C GLY A 54 -0.60 -10.76 -10.07
N LYS A 55 -1.69 -11.16 -10.74
CA LYS A 55 -1.95 -10.83 -12.15
C LYS A 55 -1.94 -9.33 -12.43
N ASP A 56 -2.43 -8.53 -11.49
CA ASP A 56 -2.47 -7.07 -11.62
C ASP A 56 -1.12 -6.41 -11.31
N LEU A 57 -0.15 -7.19 -10.80
CA LEU A 57 1.14 -6.72 -10.28
C LEU A 57 2.36 -7.24 -11.05
N ALA A 58 2.24 -8.37 -11.75
CA ALA A 58 3.36 -9.13 -12.32
C ALA A 58 4.29 -8.35 -13.26
N ASN A 59 3.81 -7.26 -13.87
CA ASN A 59 4.57 -6.41 -14.78
C ASN A 59 4.87 -5.02 -14.21
N LYS A 60 4.67 -4.83 -12.90
CA LYS A 60 4.87 -3.56 -12.21
C LYS A 60 6.02 -3.68 -11.22
N ASN A 61 6.95 -2.74 -11.26
CA ASN A 61 8.01 -2.66 -10.25
C ASN A 61 7.50 -2.14 -8.91
N SER A 62 6.43 -1.35 -8.93
CA SER A 62 5.75 -0.88 -7.72
C SER A 62 4.31 -0.47 -7.96
N ILE A 63 3.56 -0.44 -6.86
CA ILE A 63 2.28 0.26 -6.73
C ILE A 63 2.42 1.32 -5.65
N HIS A 64 1.50 2.28 -5.65
CA HIS A 64 1.54 3.42 -4.74
C HIS A 64 0.19 3.60 -4.06
N PHE A 65 0.21 4.18 -2.86
CA PHE A 65 -1.02 4.69 -2.25
C PHE A 65 -0.82 6.08 -1.67
N LYS A 66 -1.89 6.86 -1.60
CA LYS A 66 -1.96 8.08 -0.78
C LYS A 66 -2.82 7.79 0.45
N ALA A 67 -2.45 8.39 1.57
CA ALA A 67 -3.31 8.45 2.75
C ALA A 67 -3.98 9.82 2.75
N VAL A 68 -5.31 9.83 2.69
CA VAL A 68 -6.12 11.03 2.76
C VAL A 68 -6.79 11.04 4.13
N GLU A 69 -6.51 12.07 4.91
CA GLU A 69 -7.11 12.26 6.23
C GLU A 69 -8.35 13.15 6.08
N GLU A 70 -9.53 12.57 6.28
CA GLU A 70 -10.82 13.27 6.25
C GLU A 70 -11.40 13.27 7.67
N GLY A 71 -11.11 14.32 8.43
CA GLY A 71 -11.50 14.41 9.84
C GLY A 71 -10.82 13.33 10.69
N SER A 72 -11.61 12.45 11.29
CA SER A 72 -11.10 11.33 12.10
C SER A 72 -10.88 10.03 11.29
N GLN A 73 -11.07 10.06 9.97
CA GLN A 73 -10.93 8.90 9.11
C GLN A 73 -9.69 8.98 8.23
N THR A 74 -8.93 7.90 8.17
CA THR A 74 -7.84 7.73 7.21
C THR A 74 -8.33 6.87 6.06
N LYS A 75 -8.36 7.44 4.86
CA LYS A 75 -8.70 6.76 3.61
C LYS A 75 -7.44 6.45 2.81
N ILE A 76 -7.40 5.28 2.17
CA ILE A 76 -6.28 4.85 1.34
C ILE A 76 -6.71 4.86 -0.12
N GLU A 77 -6.00 5.63 -0.93
CA GLU A 77 -6.24 5.74 -2.37
C GLU A 77 -5.08 5.12 -3.14
N TRP A 78 -5.39 4.07 -3.91
CA TRP A 78 -4.39 3.29 -4.62
C TRP A 78 -4.15 3.80 -6.05
N SER A 79 -2.89 3.75 -6.47
CA SER A 79 -2.46 4.01 -7.83
C SER A 79 -1.56 2.87 -8.32
N GLY A 80 -1.73 2.50 -9.58
CA GLY A 80 -1.02 1.39 -10.22
C GLY A 80 -1.75 0.05 -10.14
N ALA A 81 -2.50 -0.25 -9.08
CA ALA A 81 -3.37 -1.44 -8.99
C ALA A 81 -4.50 -1.21 -7.97
N LYS A 82 -5.56 -2.01 -8.03
CA LYS A 82 -6.67 -1.96 -7.06
C LYS A 82 -6.69 -3.21 -6.19
N PRO A 83 -6.98 -3.09 -4.89
CA PRO A 83 -7.20 -4.25 -4.03
C PRO A 83 -8.51 -4.95 -4.39
N ILE A 84 -8.59 -6.25 -4.03
CA ILE A 84 -9.76 -7.11 -4.20
C ILE A 84 -10.59 -7.21 -2.92
#